data_AF-A0A6A4Y996-F1
#
_entry.id   AF-A0A6A4Y996-F1
#
_cell.length_a   1.000
_cell.length_b   1.000
_cell.length_c   1.000
_cell.angle_alpha   90.00
_cell.angle_beta   90.00
_cell.angle_gamma   90.00
#
_symmetry.space_group_name_H-M   'P 1'
#
loop_
_entity.id
_entity.type
_entity.pdbx_description
1 polymer ?
#
loop_
_entity_poly.entity_id
_entity_poly.type
_entity_poly.pdbx_seq_one_letter_code
_entity_poly.pdbx_strand_id
1 'polypeptide(L)'
;MIVPMLFTSNSSKDTCRVIVAGPPTPSKDRFVVCHIQSCSMTLQSLASTDEAPAPLYKFSDRYSGQCQSDDIFQRGSFVERDIQVKAIQVGAPDHTASTHEHTKYNGRLKRWPGIVLLVVVVGVAAVAVALFAIDANKTSMQRRDTVQKMLANRARIESGLEGMDSDEQDNDGVFNNPKEYKPLGCELPDYQSKRGKIWAVSKNGTEVPVAMKGVNWFGMETGMMAPFGLWDNDHNGTTVYAVANFLSANKFNSVRLPLCVENILGNKPLDVSFINRQTNRALDLTSYLSLVQTIVKGLGYRSISVMLSMHTLNLMNTDGSL
;
A
#
# COMPACT_ATOMS: atom_id res chain seq x y z
N MET A 1 -26.58 -26.37 29.72
CA MET A 1 -26.23 -25.42 30.79
C MET A 1 -24.89 -24.79 30.44
N ILE A 2 -24.89 -23.71 29.64
CA ILE A 2 -23.69 -22.94 29.28
C ILE A 2 -24.14 -21.47 29.19
N VAL A 3 -23.44 -20.63 29.95
CA VAL A 3 -23.65 -19.19 30.14
C VAL A 3 -23.01 -18.43 28.96
N PRO A 4 -23.67 -17.44 28.34
CA PRO A 4 -22.98 -16.52 27.44
C PRO A 4 -22.34 -15.36 28.25
N MET A 5 -21.02 -15.23 28.16
CA MET A 5 -20.31 -14.03 28.58
C MET A 5 -20.57 -12.90 27.58
N LEU A 6 -21.17 -11.82 28.09
CA LEU A 6 -21.25 -10.51 27.44
C LEU A 6 -19.90 -9.79 27.59
N PHE A 7 -19.31 -9.35 26.48
CA PHE A 7 -18.36 -8.24 26.48
C PHE A 7 -19.03 -7.03 25.85
N THR A 8 -19.24 -6.00 26.68
CA THR A 8 -19.58 -4.65 26.26
C THR A 8 -18.27 -3.89 26.02
N SER A 9 -18.18 -3.17 24.91
CA SER A 9 -17.19 -2.11 24.72
C SER A 9 -17.94 -0.84 24.36
N ASN A 10 -17.74 0.18 25.18
CA ASN A 10 -18.38 1.48 25.12
C ASN A 10 -17.28 2.54 24.97
N SER A 11 -17.62 3.65 24.32
CA SER A 11 -16.83 4.90 24.18
C SER A 11 -15.64 4.83 23.21
N SER A 12 -15.34 5.83 22.39
CA SER A 12 -15.82 7.21 22.28
C SER A 12 -15.37 7.78 20.92
N LYS A 13 -16.31 8.47 20.27
CA LYS A 13 -16.19 9.69 19.45
C LYS A 13 -14.81 10.04 18.86
N ASP A 14 -14.79 10.19 17.53
CA ASP A 14 -14.36 11.46 16.96
C ASP A 14 -15.18 11.85 15.73
N THR A 15 -15.45 13.15 15.66
CA THR A 15 -16.51 13.79 14.90
C THR A 15 -15.87 14.61 13.80
N CYS A 16 -16.35 14.54 12.55
CA CYS A 16 -16.21 15.66 11.62
C CYS A 16 -17.36 15.75 10.61
N ARG A 17 -18.21 16.75 10.88
CA ARG A 17 -18.98 17.65 10.01
C ARG A 17 -20.04 17.10 9.05
N VAL A 18 -21.26 17.33 9.51
CA VAL A 18 -22.54 17.44 8.81
C VAL A 18 -22.54 18.62 7.82
N ILE A 19 -22.95 18.37 6.58
CA ILE A 19 -23.55 19.39 5.70
C ILE A 19 -25.06 19.13 5.74
N VAL A 20 -25.82 20.09 6.27
CA VAL A 20 -27.29 20.06 6.31
C VAL A 20 -27.82 20.66 5.01
N ALA A 21 -28.61 19.89 4.27
CA ALA A 21 -29.66 20.41 3.38
C ALA A 21 -30.95 19.64 3.71
N GLY A 22 -32.03 20.39 3.96
CA GLY A 22 -33.33 19.88 4.43
C GLY A 22 -34.18 19.17 3.36
N PRO A 23 -35.37 18.67 3.73
CA PRO A 23 -36.00 17.46 3.17
C PRO A 23 -37.01 17.77 2.02
N PRO A 24 -37.45 16.76 1.23
CA PRO A 24 -38.50 15.81 1.66
C PRO A 24 -38.20 14.32 1.33
N THR A 25 -38.90 13.45 2.07
CA THR A 25 -38.95 11.97 2.07
C THR A 25 -39.55 11.35 0.78
N PRO A 26 -39.78 10.03 0.69
CA PRO A 26 -38.90 8.87 0.92
C PRO A 26 -38.91 7.94 -0.32
N SER A 27 -37.76 7.52 -0.88
CA SER A 27 -37.77 6.39 -1.81
C SER A 27 -36.44 5.65 -1.91
N LYS A 28 -36.48 4.38 -1.53
CA LYS A 28 -35.58 3.28 -1.95
C LYS A 28 -34.08 3.54 -1.75
N ASP A 29 -33.60 3.22 -0.55
CA ASP A 29 -32.20 2.85 -0.40
C ASP A 29 -31.91 1.60 -1.22
N ARG A 30 -31.01 1.78 -2.19
CA ARG A 30 -30.47 0.73 -3.03
C ARG A 30 -29.63 -0.18 -2.15
N PHE A 31 -30.16 -1.36 -1.85
CA PHE A 31 -29.34 -2.49 -1.48
C PHE A 31 -28.45 -2.86 -2.66
N VAL A 32 -27.13 -2.78 -2.47
CA VAL A 32 -26.16 -3.46 -3.33
C VAL A 32 -26.18 -4.92 -2.93
N VAL A 33 -27.12 -5.67 -3.50
CA VAL A 33 -26.97 -7.12 -3.67
C VAL A 33 -26.04 -7.29 -4.86
N CYS A 34 -24.83 -7.79 -4.64
CA CYS A 34 -23.91 -8.14 -5.73
C CYS A 34 -24.51 -9.32 -6.53
N HIS A 35 -25.32 -9.00 -7.53
CA HIS A 35 -25.78 -9.95 -8.54
C HIS A 35 -24.91 -9.85 -9.79
N ILE A 36 -24.48 -11.02 -10.25
CA ILE A 36 -23.73 -11.23 -11.48
C ILE A 36 -24.74 -11.15 -12.63
N GLN A 37 -24.70 -10.06 -13.40
CA GLN A 37 -25.46 -9.93 -14.64
C GLN A 37 -24.55 -10.34 -15.81
N SER A 38 -24.95 -11.40 -16.51
CA SER A 38 -24.28 -11.92 -17.69
C SER A 38 -24.56 -11.00 -18.87
N CYS A 39 -23.51 -10.53 -19.55
CA CYS A 39 -23.61 -9.85 -20.83
C CYS A 39 -22.70 -10.58 -21.83
N SER A 40 -23.34 -11.14 -22.85
CA SER A 40 -22.70 -11.77 -24.01
C SER A 40 -22.30 -10.69 -25.01
N MET A 41 -21.05 -10.72 -25.49
CA MET A 41 -20.69 -10.06 -26.75
C MET A 41 -19.44 -10.69 -27.36
N THR A 42 -19.39 -10.59 -28.68
CA THR A 42 -18.75 -11.50 -29.64
C THR A 42 -17.32 -11.07 -30.00
N LEU A 43 -16.45 -12.07 -30.16
CA LEU A 43 -15.07 -12.04 -30.64
C LEU A 43 -14.83 -11.15 -31.88
N GLN A 44 -13.75 -10.35 -31.83
CA GLN A 44 -12.95 -10.02 -33.01
C GLN A 44 -11.45 -10.16 -32.70
N SER A 45 -10.85 -11.11 -33.41
CA SER A 45 -9.42 -11.42 -33.51
C SER A 45 -8.65 -10.28 -34.17
N LEU A 46 -7.44 -9.98 -33.67
CA LEU A 46 -6.35 -9.45 -34.49
C LEU A 46 -4.98 -9.86 -33.91
N ALA A 47 -4.07 -10.10 -34.84
CA ALA A 47 -2.88 -10.92 -34.71
C ALA A 47 -1.66 -10.23 -34.06
N SER A 48 -0.81 -11.12 -33.56
CA SER A 48 0.60 -11.03 -33.15
C SER A 48 1.50 -10.04 -33.90
N THR A 49 2.45 -9.44 -33.18
CA THR A 49 3.81 -9.17 -33.69
C THR A 49 4.87 -9.32 -32.60
N ASP A 50 6.00 -9.87 -33.04
CA ASP A 50 7.20 -10.34 -32.35
C ASP A 50 7.94 -9.39 -31.39
N GLU A 51 8.39 -10.02 -30.31
CA GLU A 51 9.74 -10.06 -29.70
C GLU A 51 10.85 -9.09 -30.17
N ALA A 52 11.46 -8.40 -29.20
CA ALA A 52 12.86 -7.95 -29.25
C ALA A 52 13.48 -7.87 -27.82
N PRO A 53 14.77 -8.21 -27.64
CA PRO A 53 15.36 -8.53 -26.34
C PRO A 53 15.84 -7.31 -25.53
N ALA A 54 15.83 -7.45 -24.21
CA ALA A 54 16.25 -6.46 -23.23
C ALA A 54 17.78 -6.22 -23.22
N PRO A 55 18.25 -4.98 -23.00
CA PRO A 55 19.68 -4.74 -22.76
C PRO A 55 20.07 -5.01 -21.31
N LEU A 56 21.20 -5.69 -21.17
CA LEU A 56 21.90 -6.05 -19.94
C LEU A 56 22.63 -4.82 -19.37
N TYR A 57 22.24 -4.34 -18.18
CA TYR A 57 22.91 -3.19 -17.55
C TYR A 57 24.03 -3.69 -16.60
N LYS A 58 25.29 -3.41 -16.95
CA LYS A 58 26.45 -3.53 -16.05
C LYS A 58 26.63 -2.23 -15.27
N PHE A 59 26.70 -2.34 -13.95
CA PHE A 59 26.98 -1.23 -13.03
C PHE A 59 28.45 -0.82 -13.17
N SER A 60 28.75 0.44 -13.48
CA SER A 60 30.11 0.95 -13.62
C SER A 60 30.65 1.43 -12.28
N ASP A 61 31.77 0.84 -11.86
CA ASP A 61 32.68 1.35 -10.85
C ASP A 61 33.18 2.76 -11.23
N ARG A 62 32.75 3.77 -10.48
CA ARG A 62 33.46 5.06 -10.38
C ARG A 62 33.31 5.61 -8.97
N TYR A 63 34.08 5.04 -8.03
CA TYR A 63 34.45 5.75 -6.82
C TYR A 63 35.78 5.19 -6.28
N SER A 64 36.89 5.61 -6.90
CA SER A 64 38.20 5.62 -6.25
C SER A 64 39.11 6.59 -7.00
N GLY A 65 39.66 7.57 -6.30
CA GLY A 65 40.70 8.45 -6.85
C GLY A 65 40.78 9.83 -6.23
N GLN A 66 41.60 9.94 -5.19
CA GLN A 66 42.41 11.12 -4.81
C GLN A 66 41.76 12.26 -4.01
N CYS A 67 42.16 12.37 -2.74
CA CYS A 67 42.27 13.63 -2.00
C CYS A 67 43.57 13.63 -1.18
N GLN A 68 44.60 14.26 -1.75
CA GLN A 68 45.74 14.95 -1.12
C GLN A 68 45.96 16.16 -2.07
N SER A 69 46.23 17.39 -1.66
CA SER A 69 46.94 17.94 -0.50
C SER A 69 46.64 19.44 -0.37
N ASP A 70 46.78 19.96 0.85
CA ASP A 70 47.23 21.30 1.26
C ASP A 70 46.73 22.56 0.54
N ASP A 71 46.01 23.40 1.28
CA ASP A 71 46.42 24.80 1.37
C ASP A 71 46.03 25.44 2.72
N ILE A 72 47.02 26.14 3.26
CA ILE A 72 47.13 26.66 4.61
C ILE A 72 46.36 27.98 4.74
N PHE A 73 45.58 28.12 5.81
CA PHE A 73 44.84 29.33 6.18
C PHE A 73 45.80 30.47 6.57
N GLN A 74 46.01 31.44 5.68
CA GLN A 74 46.77 32.67 5.98
C GLN A 74 45.86 33.75 6.60
N ARG A 75 46.08 34.02 7.90
CA ARG A 75 45.45 35.12 8.65
C ARG A 75 46.19 36.43 8.35
N GLY A 76 45.57 37.34 7.60
CA GLY A 76 46.13 38.67 7.31
C GLY A 76 46.32 39.51 8.58
N SER A 77 47.47 40.16 8.69
CA SER A 77 47.88 41.02 9.80
C SER A 77 47.20 42.38 9.77
N PHE A 78 46.92 42.93 10.96
CA PHE A 78 46.48 44.32 11.13
C PHE A 78 47.65 45.26 10.80
N VAL A 79 47.54 45.99 9.69
CA VAL A 79 48.35 47.17 9.45
C VAL A 79 47.66 48.36 10.11
N GLU A 80 48.29 48.82 11.18
CA GLU A 80 48.10 50.11 11.85
C GLU A 80 47.91 51.22 10.81
N ARG A 81 46.74 51.86 10.77
CA ARG A 81 46.56 53.12 10.02
C ARG A 81 46.57 54.25 11.02
N ASP A 82 47.62 55.05 10.95
CA ASP A 82 47.82 56.30 11.68
C ASP A 82 46.73 57.31 11.29
N ILE A 83 45.86 57.67 12.24
CA ILE A 83 44.85 58.73 12.08
C ILE A 83 45.37 59.95 12.84
N GLN A 84 45.82 60.96 12.10
CA GLN A 84 46.17 62.27 12.62
C GLN A 84 44.93 62.96 13.20
N VAL A 85 44.87 63.07 14.53
CA VAL A 85 43.83 63.83 15.24
C VAL A 85 44.22 65.32 15.22
N LYS A 86 43.47 66.13 14.48
CA LYS A 86 43.60 67.59 14.51
C LYS A 86 43.01 68.11 15.82
N ALA A 87 43.87 68.54 16.74
CA ALA A 87 43.46 69.18 17.99
C ALA A 87 42.66 70.46 17.70
N ILE A 88 41.44 70.55 18.24
CA ILE A 88 40.64 71.77 18.25
C ILE A 88 41.09 72.61 19.44
N GLN A 89 41.51 73.84 19.16
CA GLN A 89 41.90 74.85 20.14
C GLN A 89 40.70 75.24 21.02
N VAL A 90 40.91 75.29 22.32
CA VAL A 90 39.96 75.78 23.32
C VAL A 90 39.99 77.31 23.31
N GLY A 91 38.87 77.93 22.93
CA GLY A 91 38.62 79.36 23.01
C GLY A 91 37.19 79.59 23.53
N ALA A 92 37.05 80.59 24.40
CA ALA A 92 35.95 80.84 25.34
C ALA A 92 34.56 81.07 24.69
N PRO A 93 33.46 81.05 25.48
CA PRO A 93 32.11 80.80 25.01
C PRO A 93 31.50 82.07 24.42
N ASP A 94 30.83 81.95 23.27
CA ASP A 94 29.93 82.99 22.81
C ASP A 94 28.57 82.39 22.42
N HIS A 95 27.54 83.01 22.97
CA HIS A 95 26.16 82.57 22.93
C HIS A 95 25.53 82.99 21.61
N THR A 96 25.29 82.06 20.69
CA THR A 96 24.22 82.23 19.69
C THR A 96 23.62 80.88 19.33
N ALA A 97 22.35 80.71 19.69
CA ALA A 97 21.49 79.64 19.22
C ALA A 97 21.40 79.68 17.68
N SER A 98 21.95 78.66 17.02
CA SER A 98 21.65 78.37 15.62
C SER A 98 20.73 77.16 15.55
N THR A 99 19.48 77.42 15.23
CA THR A 99 18.44 76.45 14.89
C THR A 99 18.95 75.52 13.79
N HIS A 100 19.28 74.27 14.13
CA HIS A 100 19.56 73.24 13.13
C HIS A 100 18.24 72.73 12.57
N GLU A 101 17.87 73.18 11.37
CA GLU A 101 16.86 72.50 10.56
C GLU A 101 17.32 71.07 10.31
N HIS A 102 16.56 70.09 10.81
CA HIS A 102 16.71 68.70 10.42
C HIS A 102 16.31 68.55 8.94
N THR A 103 17.28 68.64 8.02
CA THR A 103 17.06 68.25 6.63
C THR A 103 16.63 66.78 6.61
N LYS A 104 15.35 66.56 6.27
CA LYS A 104 14.73 65.24 6.15
C LYS A 104 15.44 64.46 5.05
N TYR A 105 16.27 63.49 5.44
CA TYR A 105 16.96 62.60 4.51
C TYR A 105 15.94 61.67 3.85
N ASN A 106 15.39 62.09 2.71
CA ASN A 106 14.62 61.20 1.85
C ASN A 106 15.60 60.25 1.16
N GLY A 107 15.80 59.09 1.79
CA GLY A 107 16.68 58.03 1.31
C GLY A 107 16.31 57.61 -0.11
N ARG A 108 17.12 58.04 -1.07
CA ARG A 108 17.09 57.48 -2.43
C ARG A 108 17.53 56.03 -2.33
N LEU A 109 16.57 55.09 -2.44
CA LEU A 109 16.84 53.66 -2.53
C LEU A 109 17.90 53.42 -3.62
N LYS A 110 19.16 53.26 -3.20
CA LYS A 110 20.25 52.79 -4.07
C LYS A 110 19.95 51.33 -4.39
N ARG A 111 19.09 51.10 -5.38
CA ARG A 111 18.93 49.77 -5.99
C ARG A 111 20.26 49.46 -6.66
N TRP A 112 21.09 48.67 -5.99
CA TRP A 112 22.30 48.12 -6.58
C TRP A 112 21.86 47.14 -7.67
N PRO A 113 22.02 47.46 -8.96
CA PRO A 113 21.49 46.64 -10.04
C PRO A 113 22.03 45.20 -9.99
N GLY A 114 23.25 45.01 -9.45
CA GLY A 114 23.84 43.69 -9.22
C GLY A 114 23.12 42.84 -8.16
N ILE A 115 22.60 43.42 -7.08
CA ILE A 115 21.87 42.66 -6.05
C ILE A 115 20.51 42.23 -6.59
N VAL A 116 19.84 43.10 -7.35
CA VAL A 116 18.56 42.76 -7.99
C VAL A 116 18.75 41.64 -9.01
N LEU A 117 19.80 41.69 -9.84
CA LEU A 117 20.13 40.63 -10.80
C LEU A 117 20.44 39.31 -10.09
N LEU A 118 21.20 39.34 -8.98
CA LEU A 118 21.52 38.15 -8.21
C LEU A 118 20.26 37.49 -7.63
N VAL A 119 19.34 38.27 -7.06
CA VAL A 119 18.06 37.75 -6.53
C VAL A 119 17.21 37.15 -7.64
N VAL A 120 17.18 37.76 -8.84
CA VAL A 120 16.46 37.20 -9.99
C VAL A 120 17.08 35.88 -10.44
N VAL A 121 18.41 35.80 -10.56
CA VAL A 121 19.12 34.56 -10.96
C VAL A 121 18.90 33.44 -9.95
N VAL A 122 19.01 33.74 -8.65
CA VAL A 122 18.76 32.75 -7.58
C VAL A 122 17.29 32.32 -7.57
N GLY A 123 16.36 33.25 -7.77
CA GLY A 123 14.93 32.95 -7.88
C GLY A 123 14.61 32.04 -9.07
N VAL A 124 15.17 32.33 -10.25
CA VAL A 124 15.01 31.50 -11.46
C VAL A 124 15.64 30.12 -11.25
N ALA A 125 16.83 30.04 -10.64
CA ALA A 125 17.49 28.77 -10.34
C ALA A 125 16.66 27.91 -9.37
N ALA A 126 16.12 28.51 -8.29
CA ALA A 126 15.28 27.80 -7.33
C ALA A 126 14.01 27.24 -7.98
N VAL A 127 13.35 28.02 -8.85
CA VAL A 127 12.18 27.57 -9.61
C VAL A 127 12.55 26.44 -10.56
N ALA A 128 13.66 26.55 -11.30
CA ALA A 128 14.11 25.50 -12.21
C ALA A 128 14.38 24.19 -11.46
N VAL A 129 15.12 24.25 -10.35
CA VAL A 129 15.40 23.07 -9.50
C VAL A 129 14.11 22.43 -9.01
N ALA A 130 13.13 23.22 -8.55
CA ALA A 130 11.85 22.69 -8.10
C ALA A 130 11.08 21.96 -9.22
N LEU A 131 11.05 22.51 -10.44
CA LEU A 131 10.39 21.89 -11.58
C LEU A 131 11.07 20.58 -12.01
N PHE A 132 12.41 20.58 -12.12
CA PHE A 132 13.17 19.37 -12.43
C PHE A 132 13.03 18.31 -11.32
N ALA A 133 12.98 18.72 -10.05
CA ALA A 133 12.77 17.80 -8.94
C ALA A 133 11.37 17.15 -8.98
N ILE A 134 10.33 17.92 -9.32
CA ILE A 134 8.96 17.38 -9.49
C ILE A 134 8.92 16.38 -10.65
N ASP A 135 9.55 16.69 -11.78
CA ASP A 135 9.59 15.81 -12.95
C ASP A 135 10.39 14.52 -12.69
N ALA A 136 11.57 14.64 -12.05
CA ALA A 136 12.37 13.51 -11.61
C ALA A 136 11.60 12.61 -10.60
N ASN A 137 10.81 13.21 -9.70
CA ASN A 137 10.00 12.45 -8.77
C ASN A 137 8.88 11.69 -9.51
N LYS A 138 8.17 12.33 -10.45
CA LYS A 138 7.12 11.67 -11.25
C LYS A 138 7.67 10.49 -12.05
N THR A 139 8.80 10.67 -12.73
CA THR A 139 9.44 9.59 -13.51
C THR A 139 9.96 8.46 -12.61
N SER A 140 10.48 8.79 -11.42
CA SER A 140 10.86 7.79 -10.40
C SER A 140 9.66 6.96 -9.93
N MET A 141 8.53 7.61 -9.64
CA MET A 141 7.30 6.94 -9.21
C MET A 141 6.75 6.01 -10.31
N GLN A 142 6.74 6.46 -11.57
CA GLN A 142 6.31 5.62 -12.71
C GLN A 142 7.16 4.35 -12.87
N ARG A 143 8.48 4.43 -12.65
CA ARG A 143 9.37 3.26 -12.69
C ARG A 143 9.06 2.28 -11.57
N ARG A 144 8.79 2.79 -10.37
CA ARG A 144 8.37 1.97 -9.22
C ARG A 144 7.06 1.26 -9.53
N ASP A 145 6.05 1.97 -10.02
CA ASP A 145 4.76 1.40 -10.37
C ASP A 145 4.88 0.33 -11.46
N THR A 146 5.73 0.57 -12.47
CA THR A 146 5.99 -0.40 -13.54
C THR A 146 6.57 -1.69 -12.98
N VAL A 147 7.57 -1.61 -12.10
CA VAL A 147 8.18 -2.78 -11.46
C VAL A 147 7.16 -3.49 -10.57
N GLN A 148 6.38 -2.76 -9.77
CA GLN A 148 5.37 -3.37 -8.90
C GLN A 148 4.28 -4.07 -9.70
N LYS A 149 3.84 -3.50 -10.83
CA LYS A 149 2.90 -4.15 -11.75
C LYS A 149 3.49 -5.41 -12.39
N MET A 150 4.76 -5.40 -12.77
CA MET A 150 5.43 -6.60 -13.28
C MET A 150 5.48 -7.71 -12.22
N LEU A 151 5.79 -7.38 -10.97
CA LEU A 151 5.76 -8.34 -9.86
C LEU A 151 4.36 -8.88 -9.60
N ALA A 152 3.35 -8.00 -9.58
CA ALA A 152 1.95 -8.39 -9.45
C ALA A 152 1.48 -9.30 -10.59
N ASN A 153 1.86 -8.99 -11.83
CA ASN A 153 1.53 -9.79 -13.01
C ASN A 153 2.21 -11.16 -12.99
N ARG A 154 3.42 -11.29 -12.43
CA ARG A 154 4.10 -12.58 -12.29
C ARG A 154 3.35 -13.53 -11.34
N ALA A 155 2.78 -13.00 -10.27
CA ALA A 155 1.99 -13.79 -9.32
C ALA A 155 0.53 -13.98 -9.75
N ARG A 156 0.08 -13.29 -10.81
CA ARG A 156 -1.30 -13.31 -11.27
C ARG A 156 -1.60 -14.62 -11.99
N ILE A 157 -2.78 -15.17 -11.71
CA ILE A 157 -3.35 -16.28 -12.48
C ILE A 157 -4.27 -15.66 -13.52
N GLU A 158 -4.01 -15.94 -14.79
CA GLU A 158 -4.80 -15.40 -15.89
C GLU A 158 -6.21 -16.00 -15.87
N SER A 159 -7.22 -15.13 -15.76
CA SER A 159 -8.62 -15.54 -15.64
C SER A 159 -9.23 -15.96 -16.98
N GLY A 160 -8.61 -15.58 -18.10
CA GLY A 160 -9.14 -15.79 -19.45
C GLY A 160 -10.37 -14.92 -19.77
N LEU A 161 -10.71 -13.95 -18.92
CA LEU A 161 -11.86 -13.06 -19.08
C LEU A 161 -11.37 -11.62 -19.29
N GLU A 162 -11.75 -11.02 -20.41
CA GLU A 162 -11.37 -9.63 -20.71
C GLU A 162 -11.97 -8.66 -19.66
N GLY A 163 -11.12 -7.78 -19.12
CA GLY A 163 -11.55 -6.66 -18.27
C GLY A 163 -11.92 -7.00 -16.81
N MET A 164 -11.77 -8.24 -16.36
CA MET A 164 -11.95 -8.59 -14.93
C MET A 164 -10.68 -8.47 -14.08
N ASP A 165 -9.52 -8.36 -14.71
CA ASP A 165 -8.25 -8.21 -14.01
C ASP A 165 -7.97 -6.74 -13.70
N SER A 166 -8.41 -6.28 -12.52
CA SER A 166 -8.12 -4.94 -12.01
C SER A 166 -6.93 -4.94 -11.07
N ASP A 167 -5.98 -4.04 -11.30
CA ASP A 167 -4.85 -3.80 -10.41
C ASP A 167 -5.29 -2.97 -9.19
N GLU A 168 -5.25 -3.57 -8.00
CA GLU A 168 -5.52 -2.87 -6.73
C GLU A 168 -4.21 -2.43 -6.10
N GLN A 169 -4.06 -1.13 -5.85
CA GLN A 169 -2.90 -0.56 -5.16
C GLN A 169 -3.18 -0.39 -3.67
N ASP A 170 -2.29 -0.91 -2.83
CA ASP A 170 -2.31 -0.66 -1.38
C ASP A 170 -1.68 0.71 -1.05
N ASN A 171 -1.85 1.19 0.18
CA ASN A 171 -1.42 2.51 0.65
C ASN A 171 0.11 2.75 0.54
N ASP A 172 0.91 1.69 0.40
CA ASP A 172 2.35 1.76 0.24
C ASP A 172 2.84 1.64 -1.21
N GLY A 173 1.91 1.65 -2.16
CA GLY A 173 2.19 1.60 -3.59
C GLY A 173 2.39 0.20 -4.16
N VAL A 174 2.22 -0.86 -3.36
CA VAL A 174 2.30 -2.25 -3.81
C VAL A 174 0.98 -2.67 -4.46
N PHE A 175 1.05 -3.31 -5.62
CA PHE A 175 -0.13 -3.78 -6.36
C PHE A 175 -0.45 -5.24 -6.02
N ASN A 176 -1.73 -5.58 -5.89
CA ASN A 176 -2.27 -6.94 -5.77
C ASN A 176 -1.65 -7.81 -4.64
N ASN A 177 -1.10 -7.17 -3.61
CA ASN A 177 -0.48 -7.83 -2.45
C ASN A 177 -0.66 -6.97 -1.18
N PRO A 178 -1.86 -7.00 -0.59
CA PRO A 178 -2.20 -6.16 0.57
C PRO A 178 -1.42 -6.59 1.82
N LYS A 179 -1.17 -5.64 2.73
CA LYS A 179 -0.62 -5.95 4.07
C LYS A 179 -1.61 -6.65 4.99
N GLU A 180 -2.90 -6.39 4.79
CA GLU A 180 -3.97 -6.97 5.58
C GLU A 180 -5.21 -7.12 4.71
N TYR A 181 -5.90 -8.26 4.87
CA TYR A 181 -7.21 -8.46 4.26
C TYR A 181 -8.28 -7.79 5.10
N LYS A 182 -8.72 -6.61 4.67
CA LYS A 182 -9.76 -5.84 5.35
C LYS A 182 -11.08 -6.62 5.34
N PRO A 183 -11.83 -6.66 6.46
CA PRO A 183 -13.15 -7.28 6.47
C PRO A 183 -14.10 -6.47 5.59
N LEU A 184 -14.97 -7.15 4.85
CA LEU A 184 -15.98 -6.52 3.98
C LEU A 184 -17.10 -5.80 4.76
N GLY A 185 -17.04 -5.77 6.11
CA GLY A 185 -18.11 -5.27 6.96
C GLY A 185 -19.38 -6.13 6.92
N CYS A 186 -19.33 -7.31 6.30
CA CYS A 186 -20.45 -8.22 6.19
C CYS A 186 -20.75 -8.91 7.54
N GLU A 187 -22.04 -9.12 7.78
CA GLU A 187 -22.50 -9.97 8.85
C GLU A 187 -22.17 -11.45 8.55
N LEU A 188 -21.78 -12.23 9.56
CA LEU A 188 -21.66 -13.68 9.43
C LEU A 188 -23.07 -14.30 9.39
N PRO A 189 -23.50 -14.90 8.26
CA PRO A 189 -24.83 -15.49 8.17
C PRO A 189 -24.91 -16.82 8.94
N ASP A 190 -26.10 -17.14 9.41
CA ASP A 190 -26.43 -18.45 9.94
C ASP A 190 -26.83 -19.38 8.79
N TYR A 191 -26.07 -20.46 8.58
CA TYR A 191 -26.32 -21.42 7.51
C TYR A 191 -27.24 -22.54 7.98
N GLN A 192 -28.47 -22.56 7.47
CA GLN A 192 -29.49 -23.54 7.83
C GLN A 192 -29.86 -24.45 6.65
N SER A 193 -30.03 -25.75 6.92
CA SER A 193 -30.57 -26.69 5.94
C SER A 193 -32.10 -26.69 6.00
N LYS A 194 -32.76 -26.23 4.93
CA LYS A 194 -34.23 -26.23 4.80
C LYS A 194 -34.62 -26.68 3.41
N ARG A 195 -35.61 -27.60 3.32
CA ARG A 195 -36.20 -28.02 2.04
C ARG A 195 -35.17 -28.54 1.03
N GLY A 196 -34.17 -29.29 1.50
CA GLY A 196 -33.10 -29.85 0.66
C GLY A 196 -32.12 -28.82 0.09
N LYS A 197 -32.08 -27.60 0.63
CA LYS A 197 -31.15 -26.54 0.23
C LYS A 197 -30.51 -25.92 1.47
N ILE A 198 -29.33 -25.30 1.28
CA ILE A 198 -28.67 -24.49 2.30
C ILE A 198 -29.17 -23.05 2.16
N TRP A 199 -29.54 -22.44 3.27
CA TRP A 199 -30.03 -21.07 3.36
C TRP A 199 -29.08 -20.27 4.25
N ALA A 200 -28.66 -19.09 3.80
CA ALA A 200 -28.00 -18.09 4.62
C ALA A 200 -29.07 -17.19 5.24
N VAL A 201 -29.16 -17.19 6.57
CA VAL A 201 -30.11 -16.40 7.35
C VAL A 201 -29.35 -15.28 8.05
N SER A 202 -29.69 -14.03 7.74
CA SER A 202 -29.18 -12.85 8.47
C SER A 202 -29.96 -12.65 9.78
N LYS A 203 -29.37 -11.94 10.76
CA LYS A 203 -30.07 -11.50 11.98
C LYS A 203 -31.37 -10.75 11.72
N ASN A 204 -31.50 -10.09 10.56
CA ASN A 204 -32.72 -9.41 10.16
C ASN A 204 -33.82 -10.36 9.66
N GLY A 205 -33.60 -11.68 9.70
CA GLY A 205 -34.54 -12.71 9.25
C GLY A 205 -34.61 -12.87 7.73
N THR A 206 -33.74 -12.19 6.97
CA THR A 206 -33.65 -12.38 5.52
C THR A 206 -33.00 -13.72 5.22
N GLU A 207 -33.69 -14.56 4.45
CA GLU A 207 -33.21 -15.88 4.05
C GLU A 207 -32.87 -15.88 2.56
N VAL A 208 -31.63 -16.24 2.22
CA VAL A 208 -31.18 -16.37 0.82
C VAL A 208 -30.70 -17.81 0.59
N PRO A 209 -31.21 -18.52 -0.42
CA PRO A 209 -30.70 -19.85 -0.73
C PRO A 209 -29.29 -19.74 -1.32
N VAL A 210 -28.35 -20.54 -0.81
CA VAL A 210 -26.96 -20.54 -1.25
C VAL A 210 -26.68 -21.82 -2.05
N ALA A 211 -26.19 -21.64 -3.27
CA ALA A 211 -25.62 -22.72 -4.08
C ALA A 211 -24.09 -22.59 -4.06
N MET A 212 -23.37 -23.69 -3.88
CA MET A 212 -21.91 -23.69 -3.79
C MET A 212 -21.30 -24.14 -5.12
N LYS A 213 -20.65 -23.23 -5.82
CA LYS A 213 -19.70 -23.52 -6.90
C LYS A 213 -18.31 -23.46 -6.27
N GLY A 214 -17.83 -24.63 -5.82
CA GLY A 214 -16.63 -24.74 -5.03
C GLY A 214 -15.41 -25.30 -5.78
N VAL A 215 -14.22 -25.04 -5.23
CA VAL A 215 -12.98 -25.75 -5.58
C VAL A 215 -12.36 -26.40 -4.33
N ASN A 216 -11.51 -27.41 -4.51
CA ASN A 216 -10.68 -27.94 -3.44
C ASN A 216 -9.30 -27.31 -3.50
N TRP A 217 -8.79 -26.84 -2.36
CA TRP A 217 -7.42 -26.34 -2.27
C TRP A 217 -6.62 -27.18 -1.27
N PHE A 218 -5.86 -28.13 -1.80
CA PHE A 218 -5.10 -29.12 -1.05
C PHE A 218 -3.73 -28.58 -0.56
N GLY A 219 -3.15 -29.28 0.41
CA GLY A 219 -1.79 -29.08 0.93
C GLY A 219 -1.74 -28.93 2.44
N MET A 220 -2.76 -28.32 3.05
CA MET A 220 -2.80 -28.04 4.50
C MET A 220 -3.01 -29.28 5.39
N GLU A 221 -3.50 -30.36 4.79
CA GLU A 221 -3.64 -31.68 5.38
C GLU A 221 -2.32 -32.48 5.43
N THR A 222 -1.30 -32.00 4.73
CA THR A 222 0.00 -32.69 4.61
C THR A 222 1.02 -32.16 5.61
N GLY A 223 2.21 -32.78 5.66
CA GLY A 223 3.36 -32.31 6.44
C GLY A 223 3.85 -30.91 6.08
N MET A 224 3.39 -30.35 4.95
CA MET A 224 3.73 -29.00 4.51
C MET A 224 2.91 -27.92 5.23
N MET A 225 1.80 -28.28 5.89
CA MET A 225 0.98 -27.41 6.74
C MET A 225 0.44 -26.13 6.06
N ALA A 226 0.56 -26.00 4.74
CA ALA A 226 0.20 -24.85 3.94
C ALA A 226 -0.46 -25.29 2.62
N PRO A 227 -1.38 -24.48 2.05
CA PRO A 227 -1.93 -24.77 0.73
C PRO A 227 -0.83 -24.78 -0.33
N PHE A 228 -0.92 -25.73 -1.27
CA PHE A 228 0.02 -25.78 -2.37
C PHE A 228 -0.13 -24.58 -3.31
N GLY A 229 0.99 -24.16 -3.88
CA GLY A 229 1.10 -22.99 -4.76
C GLY A 229 1.49 -21.69 -4.05
N LEU A 230 1.43 -21.61 -2.72
CA LEU A 230 1.85 -20.40 -1.97
C LEU A 230 3.36 -20.28 -1.77
N TRP A 231 4.13 -21.25 -2.27
CA TRP A 231 5.58 -21.11 -2.38
C TRP A 231 5.94 -20.07 -3.42
N ASP A 232 7.13 -19.50 -3.27
CA ASP A 232 7.62 -18.47 -4.17
C ASP A 232 9.06 -18.78 -4.52
N ASN A 233 9.30 -19.07 -5.79
CA ASN A 233 10.62 -19.27 -6.37
C ASN A 233 10.73 -18.48 -7.68
N ASP A 234 11.90 -18.48 -8.30
CA ASP A 234 12.19 -17.68 -9.51
C ASP A 234 11.26 -17.97 -10.71
N HIS A 235 10.57 -19.10 -10.71
CA HIS A 235 9.75 -19.58 -11.82
C HIS A 235 8.27 -19.83 -11.46
N ASN A 236 7.97 -20.09 -10.20
CA ASN A 236 6.67 -20.57 -9.76
C ASN A 236 6.29 -19.94 -8.42
N GLY A 237 5.04 -19.52 -8.34
CA GLY A 237 4.43 -19.11 -7.09
C GLY A 237 3.16 -18.33 -7.36
N THR A 238 2.20 -18.44 -6.45
CA THR A 238 1.00 -17.63 -6.44
C THR A 238 0.78 -17.05 -5.05
N THR A 239 -0.07 -16.03 -4.98
CA THR A 239 -0.49 -15.45 -3.71
C THR A 239 -1.93 -15.83 -3.40
N VAL A 240 -2.32 -15.75 -2.13
CA VAL A 240 -3.73 -15.94 -1.73
C VAL A 240 -4.62 -14.91 -2.44
N TYR A 241 -4.12 -13.68 -2.63
CA TYR A 241 -4.82 -12.65 -3.38
C TYR A 241 -5.08 -13.06 -4.83
N ALA A 242 -4.05 -13.56 -5.53
CA ALA A 242 -4.18 -13.98 -6.92
C ALA A 242 -5.16 -15.16 -7.09
N VAL A 243 -5.10 -16.14 -6.18
CA VAL A 243 -6.06 -17.26 -6.15
C VAL A 243 -7.48 -16.74 -5.91
N ALA A 244 -7.68 -15.88 -4.90
CA ALA A 244 -9.00 -15.31 -4.61
C ALA A 244 -9.54 -14.48 -5.78
N ASN A 245 -8.68 -13.71 -6.46
CA ASN A 245 -9.04 -12.93 -7.64
C ASN A 245 -9.49 -13.83 -8.79
N PHE A 246 -8.69 -14.86 -9.11
CA PHE A 246 -9.01 -15.83 -10.16
C PHE A 246 -10.34 -16.56 -9.90
N LEU A 247 -10.56 -17.01 -8.66
CA LEU A 247 -11.79 -17.69 -8.28
C LEU A 247 -13.01 -16.78 -8.40
N SER A 248 -12.89 -15.53 -7.94
CA SER A 248 -13.95 -14.53 -8.04
C SER A 248 -14.29 -14.16 -9.49
N ALA A 249 -13.26 -13.98 -10.33
CA ALA A 249 -13.43 -13.73 -11.77
C ALA A 249 -14.22 -14.87 -12.44
N ASN A 250 -13.88 -16.12 -12.11
CA ASN A 250 -14.53 -17.33 -12.63
C ASN A 250 -15.83 -17.74 -11.91
N LYS A 251 -16.36 -16.88 -11.05
CA LYS A 251 -17.63 -17.06 -10.31
C LYS A 251 -17.64 -18.26 -9.37
N PHE A 252 -16.48 -18.74 -8.93
CA PHE A 252 -16.42 -19.66 -7.80
C PHE A 252 -16.72 -18.88 -6.52
N ASN A 253 -17.55 -19.46 -5.66
CA ASN A 253 -18.01 -18.79 -4.44
C ASN A 253 -17.67 -19.57 -3.17
N SER A 254 -17.05 -20.74 -3.29
CA SER A 254 -16.63 -21.53 -2.14
C SER A 254 -15.30 -22.22 -2.35
N VAL A 255 -14.54 -22.43 -1.28
CA VAL A 255 -13.32 -23.25 -1.29
C VAL A 255 -13.41 -24.26 -0.16
N ARG A 256 -13.23 -25.55 -0.49
CA ARG A 256 -12.99 -26.60 0.49
C ARG A 256 -11.50 -26.58 0.84
N LEU A 257 -11.20 -26.38 2.12
CA LEU A 257 -9.85 -26.47 2.69
C LEU A 257 -9.73 -27.79 3.47
N PRO A 258 -9.01 -28.79 2.93
CA PRO A 258 -8.65 -30.00 3.65
C PRO A 258 -7.60 -29.68 4.72
N LEU A 259 -7.83 -30.13 5.96
CA LEU A 259 -6.98 -29.89 7.12
C LEU A 259 -6.62 -31.21 7.81
N CYS A 260 -5.49 -31.20 8.51
CA CYS A 260 -5.04 -32.32 9.34
C CYS A 260 -5.36 -32.05 10.82
N VAL A 261 -5.95 -33.02 11.52
CA VAL A 261 -6.27 -32.90 12.95
C VAL A 261 -4.99 -32.71 13.77
N GLU A 262 -3.93 -33.47 13.47
CA GLU A 262 -2.63 -33.36 14.14
C GLU A 262 -2.05 -31.94 14.03
N ASN A 263 -2.15 -31.30 12.86
CA ASN A 263 -1.67 -29.92 12.65
C ASN A 263 -2.47 -28.90 13.46
N ILE A 264 -3.80 -29.08 13.55
CA ILE A 264 -4.68 -28.22 14.35
C ILE A 264 -4.34 -28.33 15.84
N LEU A 265 -4.19 -29.56 16.35
CA LEU A 265 -3.90 -29.81 17.76
C LEU A 265 -2.49 -29.38 18.14
N GLY A 266 -1.51 -29.60 17.26
CA GLY A 266 -0.13 -29.20 17.48
C GLY A 266 0.09 -27.69 17.37
N ASN A 267 -0.74 -27.00 16.58
CA ASN A 267 -0.71 -25.55 16.32
C ASN A 267 0.70 -24.97 16.14
N LYS A 268 1.58 -25.72 15.46
CA LYS A 268 2.98 -25.33 15.29
C LYS A 268 3.09 -24.18 14.29
N PRO A 269 4.09 -23.28 14.45
CA PRO A 269 4.40 -22.29 13.41
C PRO A 269 4.82 -23.00 12.13
N LEU A 270 4.51 -22.38 10.99
CA LEU A 270 5.00 -22.84 9.69
C LEU A 270 6.49 -22.49 9.55
N ASP A 271 7.28 -23.38 8.96
CA ASP A 271 8.64 -23.03 8.56
C ASP A 271 8.59 -21.93 7.47
N VAL A 272 9.32 -20.84 7.73
CA VAL A 272 9.31 -19.62 6.90
C VAL A 272 9.89 -19.84 5.51
N SER A 273 10.53 -20.99 5.28
CA SER A 273 11.09 -21.40 3.99
C SER A 273 10.02 -21.72 2.94
N PHE A 274 8.79 -22.06 3.35
CA PHE A 274 7.74 -22.49 2.40
C PHE A 274 6.91 -21.36 1.81
N ILE A 275 6.66 -20.29 2.57
CA ILE A 275 5.85 -19.15 2.11
C ILE A 275 6.69 -17.89 2.23
N ASN A 276 6.91 -17.22 1.11
CA ASN A 276 7.58 -15.93 1.11
C ASN A 276 6.63 -14.83 1.62
N ARG A 277 6.97 -14.26 2.79
CA ARG A 277 6.21 -13.16 3.41
C ARG A 277 6.24 -11.86 2.60
N GLN A 278 7.18 -11.69 1.66
CA GLN A 278 7.22 -10.51 0.80
C GLN A 278 6.15 -10.58 -0.29
N THR A 279 5.90 -11.77 -0.85
CA THR A 279 4.85 -11.96 -1.86
C THR A 279 3.49 -12.26 -1.24
N ASN A 280 3.44 -12.79 -0.02
CA ASN A 280 2.21 -13.01 0.75
C ASN A 280 2.25 -12.25 2.10
N ARG A 281 2.13 -10.91 2.03
CA ARG A 281 2.39 -10.02 3.17
C ARG A 281 1.34 -10.08 4.26
N ALA A 282 0.09 -10.34 3.88
CA ALA A 282 -1.04 -10.45 4.79
C ALA A 282 -1.14 -11.79 5.53
N LEU A 283 -0.27 -12.77 5.25
CA LEU A 283 -0.31 -14.06 5.91
C LEU A 283 0.41 -14.05 7.25
N ASP A 284 -0.27 -14.59 8.26
CA ASP A 284 0.28 -14.77 9.59
C ASP A 284 0.77 -16.21 9.77
N LEU A 285 2.10 -16.40 9.75
CA LEU A 285 2.74 -17.70 9.90
C LEU A 285 3.13 -18.03 11.35
N THR A 286 2.65 -17.26 12.34
CA THR A 286 2.98 -17.46 13.77
C THR A 286 2.47 -18.79 14.33
N SER A 287 1.33 -19.26 13.83
CA SER A 287 0.76 -20.54 14.21
C SER A 287 -0.07 -21.11 13.06
N TYR A 288 -0.28 -22.43 13.04
CA TYR A 288 -1.11 -23.08 12.04
C TYR A 288 -2.53 -22.47 11.99
N LEU A 289 -3.13 -22.21 13.15
CA LEU A 289 -4.45 -21.59 13.23
C LEU A 289 -4.45 -20.14 12.74
N SER A 290 -3.40 -19.36 13.03
CA SER A 290 -3.24 -18.01 12.50
C SER A 290 -3.17 -18.01 10.96
N LEU A 291 -2.47 -18.99 10.39
CA LEU A 291 -2.37 -19.16 8.94
C LEU A 291 -3.75 -19.49 8.35
N VAL A 292 -4.47 -20.46 8.92
CA VAL A 292 -5.85 -20.79 8.50
C VAL A 292 -6.74 -19.55 8.55
N GLN A 293 -6.70 -18.79 9.66
CA GLN A 293 -7.51 -17.57 9.82
C GLN A 293 -7.17 -16.51 8.76
N THR A 294 -5.90 -16.28 8.48
CA THR A 294 -5.49 -15.29 7.46
C THR A 294 -5.81 -15.72 6.04
N ILE A 295 -5.71 -17.01 5.71
CA ILE A 295 -6.20 -17.57 4.44
C ILE A 295 -7.71 -17.38 4.30
N VAL A 296 -8.49 -17.71 5.35
CA VAL A 296 -9.94 -17.53 5.36
C VAL A 296 -10.32 -16.05 5.17
N LYS A 297 -9.60 -15.13 5.82
CA LYS A 297 -9.78 -13.68 5.60
C LYS A 297 -9.45 -13.28 4.17
N GLY A 298 -8.39 -13.84 3.58
CA GLY A 298 -8.00 -13.58 2.19
C GLY A 298 -9.04 -14.04 1.17
N LEU A 299 -9.63 -15.21 1.36
CA LEU A 299 -10.76 -15.68 0.54
C LEU A 299 -12.03 -14.84 0.79
N GLY A 300 -12.28 -14.50 2.06
CA GLY A 300 -13.39 -13.64 2.47
C GLY A 300 -13.33 -12.23 1.87
N TYR A 301 -12.13 -11.67 1.63
CA TYR A 301 -11.93 -10.38 0.97
C TYR A 301 -12.57 -10.31 -0.43
N ARG A 302 -12.75 -11.45 -1.10
CA ARG A 302 -13.45 -11.56 -2.39
C ARG A 302 -14.83 -12.21 -2.30
N SER A 303 -15.44 -12.23 -1.11
CA SER A 303 -16.75 -12.87 -0.84
C SER A 303 -16.80 -14.37 -1.17
N ILE A 304 -15.66 -15.07 -1.01
CA ILE A 304 -15.58 -16.52 -1.20
C ILE A 304 -15.73 -17.20 0.16
N SER A 305 -16.73 -18.08 0.30
CA SER A 305 -16.93 -18.85 1.52
C SER A 305 -15.89 -19.96 1.65
N VAL A 306 -15.59 -20.38 2.88
CA VAL A 306 -14.65 -21.47 3.14
C VAL A 306 -15.37 -22.60 3.87
N MET A 307 -15.19 -23.82 3.38
CA MET A 307 -15.57 -25.04 4.07
C MET A 307 -14.31 -25.71 4.61
N LEU A 308 -14.16 -25.68 5.94
CA LEU A 308 -13.09 -26.39 6.62
C LEU A 308 -13.43 -27.88 6.66
N SER A 309 -12.56 -28.71 6.10
CA SER A 309 -12.74 -30.15 6.01
C SER A 309 -11.64 -30.84 6.80
N MET A 310 -11.99 -31.55 7.87
CA MET A 310 -11.05 -32.47 8.50
C MET A 310 -10.83 -33.64 7.55
N HIS A 311 -9.63 -33.76 6.99
CA HIS A 311 -9.36 -34.67 5.87
C HIS A 311 -8.37 -35.78 6.23
N THR A 312 -7.40 -35.48 7.09
CA THR A 312 -6.45 -36.48 7.61
C THR A 312 -6.41 -36.38 9.13
N LEU A 313 -6.23 -37.53 9.78
CA LEU A 313 -5.97 -37.59 11.21
C LEU A 313 -4.54 -37.19 11.53
N ASN A 314 -3.59 -37.68 10.73
CA ASN A 314 -2.16 -37.53 10.94
C ASN A 314 -1.42 -37.15 9.65
N LEU A 315 -0.19 -36.64 9.80
CA LEU A 315 0.61 -36.10 8.69
C LEU A 315 0.96 -37.12 7.61
N MET A 316 1.18 -38.38 8.00
CA MET A 316 1.59 -39.45 7.11
C MET A 316 0.41 -40.23 6.51
N ASN A 317 -0.83 -39.83 6.83
CA ASN A 317 -2.05 -40.52 6.45
C ASN A 317 -2.03 -42.04 6.75
N THR A 318 -1.32 -42.46 7.80
CA THR A 318 -1.24 -43.88 8.18
C THR A 318 -2.51 -44.37 8.85
N ASP A 319 -3.26 -43.46 9.47
CA ASP A 319 -4.48 -43.77 10.20
C ASP A 319 -5.74 -43.58 9.33
N GLY A 320 -5.55 -43.32 8.04
CA GLY A 320 -6.61 -43.12 7.05
C GLY A 320 -7.08 -41.67 6.88
N SER A 321 -7.76 -41.43 5.77
CA SER A 321 -8.42 -40.16 5.45
C SER A 321 -9.88 -40.19 5.90
N LEU A 322 -10.35 -39.07 6.45
CA LEU A 322 -11.73 -38.86 6.91
C LEU A 322 -12.62 -38.29 5.79
#